data_AF-A0A378U870-F1
#
_entry.id   AF-A0A378U870-F1
#
_cell.length_a   1.000
_cell.length_b   1.000
_cell.length_c   1.000
_cell.angle_alpha   90.00
_cell.angle_beta   90.00
_cell.angle_gamma   90.00
#
_symmetry.space_group_name_H-M   'P 1'
#
loop_
_entity.id
_entity.type
_entity.pdbx_description
1 polymer ?
#
loop_
_entity_poly.entity_id
_entity_poly.type
_entity_poly.pdbx_seq_one_letter_code
_entity_poly.pdbx_strand_id
1 'polypeptide(L)'
;MRRHCRQPCGAMYLAETDPPAKMTMRGTAVHYEMLDLVRERANEKDWDLIFDSGPNAEYRTMVWERPALSVTGVVTELEIGFSPDGRIIFSERRRGGVAHKRVKPNNAFASTDVCLAALQMI
;
A
#
# COMPACT_ATOMS: atom_id res chain seq x y z
N MET A 1 -15.76 82.00 -32.99
CA MET A 1 -16.14 80.79 -33.75
C MET A 1 -15.60 79.55 -33.03
N ARG A 2 -16.34 78.42 -33.07
CA ARG A 2 -15.91 77.00 -32.98
C ARG A 2 -14.76 76.61 -32.01
N ARG A 3 -15.07 75.82 -30.94
CA ARG A 3 -14.82 74.35 -30.76
C ARG A 3 -13.38 74.03 -30.26
N HIS A 4 -13.08 72.97 -29.48
CA HIS A 4 -13.87 71.85 -28.92
C HIS A 4 -13.29 71.36 -27.56
N CYS A 5 -13.90 70.33 -26.95
CA CYS A 5 -13.52 69.72 -25.66
C CYS A 5 -12.29 68.80 -25.72
N ARG A 6 -11.65 68.53 -24.56
CA ARG A 6 -11.14 67.20 -24.17
C ARG A 6 -11.21 67.00 -22.65
N GLN A 7 -11.39 65.74 -22.23
CA GLN A 7 -11.73 65.32 -20.87
C GLN A 7 -10.52 65.29 -19.92
N PRO A 8 -10.77 65.13 -18.61
CA PRO A 8 -10.09 64.15 -17.78
C PRO A 8 -11.02 62.94 -17.54
N CYS A 9 -10.62 61.75 -18.01
CA CYS A 9 -11.20 60.46 -17.61
C CYS A 9 -10.10 59.62 -16.92
N GLY A 10 -10.46 58.94 -15.84
CA GLY A 10 -9.53 58.28 -14.91
C GLY A 10 -10.16 58.25 -13.51
N ALA A 11 -11.38 57.73 -13.37
CA ALA A 11 -11.61 56.30 -13.13
C ALA A 11 -11.20 55.90 -11.70
N MET A 12 -12.16 56.04 -10.77
CA MET A 12 -12.05 55.36 -9.47
C MET A 12 -12.22 53.85 -9.71
N TYR A 13 -11.27 53.06 -9.22
CA TYR A 13 -11.46 51.62 -9.05
C TYR A 13 -11.23 51.25 -7.59
N LEU A 14 -12.24 50.56 -7.04
CA LEU A 14 -12.22 49.98 -5.70
C LEU A 14 -11.14 48.89 -5.67
N ALA A 15 -10.27 48.90 -4.65
CA ALA A 15 -9.36 47.78 -4.43
C ALA A 15 -10.15 46.61 -3.83
N GLU A 16 -10.27 45.53 -4.60
CA GLU A 16 -11.04 44.35 -4.24
C GLU A 16 -10.36 43.52 -3.14
N THR A 17 -11.18 43.09 -2.19
CA THR A 17 -11.16 41.80 -1.45
C THR A 17 -9.83 41.24 -0.93
N ASP A 18 -9.81 40.97 0.39
CA ASP A 18 -8.86 40.04 1.01
C ASP A 18 -8.76 38.71 0.24
N PRO A 19 -7.55 38.16 0.03
CA PRO A 19 -7.40 36.87 -0.62
C PRO A 19 -7.99 35.76 0.26
N PRO A 20 -8.76 34.81 -0.29
CA PRO A 20 -9.32 33.71 0.49
C PRO A 20 -8.18 32.90 1.12
N ALA A 21 -8.33 32.58 2.41
CA ALA A 21 -7.34 31.81 3.15
C ALA A 21 -7.00 30.52 2.38
N LYS A 22 -5.70 30.29 2.13
CA LYS A 22 -5.21 29.05 1.53
C LYS A 22 -5.46 27.89 2.49
N MET A 23 -6.66 27.29 2.37
CA MET A 23 -7.02 26.02 3.00
C MET A 23 -6.09 24.95 2.46
N THR A 24 -4.93 24.83 3.11
CA THR A 24 -3.90 23.89 2.76
C THR A 24 -4.39 22.53 3.22
N MET A 25 -5.13 21.85 2.34
CA MET A 25 -5.46 20.44 2.49
C MET A 25 -4.14 19.67 2.54
N ARG A 26 -3.62 19.47 3.75
CA ARG A 26 -2.58 18.50 4.05
C ARG A 26 -3.18 17.10 3.92
N GLY A 27 -3.51 16.73 2.69
CA GLY A 27 -3.64 15.34 2.33
C GLY A 27 -2.29 14.69 2.57
N THR A 28 -2.16 13.98 3.68
CA THR A 28 -1.09 13.00 3.86
C THR A 28 -1.21 12.03 2.71
N ALA A 29 -0.24 12.04 1.80
CA ALA A 29 -0.20 11.07 0.71
C ALA A 29 -0.16 9.67 1.36
N VAL A 30 -1.25 8.91 1.20
CA VAL A 30 -1.33 7.55 1.69
C VAL A 30 -0.45 6.72 0.77
N HIS A 31 0.80 6.53 1.18
CA HIS A 31 1.69 5.57 0.53
C HIS A 31 1.14 4.17 0.82
N TYR A 32 0.77 3.49 -0.25
CA TYR A 32 0.17 2.17 -0.21
C TYR A 32 1.22 1.16 -0.67
N GLU A 33 1.64 0.27 0.22
CA GLU A 33 2.72 -0.67 -0.04
C GLU A 33 2.18 -2.07 -0.38
N MET A 34 3.04 -2.92 -0.97
CA MET A 34 2.68 -4.32 -1.25
C MET A 34 2.29 -5.08 0.02
N LEU A 35 2.83 -4.68 1.18
CA LEU A 35 2.44 -5.20 2.49
C LEU A 35 0.98 -4.89 2.84
N ASP A 36 0.48 -3.69 2.54
CA ASP A 36 -0.89 -3.31 2.86
C ASP A 36 -1.88 -4.12 2.01
N LEU A 37 -1.54 -4.35 0.74
CA LEU A 37 -2.31 -5.22 -0.13
C LEU A 37 -2.32 -6.69 0.34
N VAL A 38 -1.20 -7.20 0.85
CA VAL A 38 -1.13 -8.55 1.46
C VAL A 38 -2.00 -8.62 2.72
N ARG A 39 -1.97 -7.59 3.58
CA ARG A 39 -2.82 -7.50 4.78
C ARG A 39 -4.31 -7.45 4.44
N GLU A 40 -4.70 -6.68 3.43
CA GLU A 40 -6.09 -6.65 2.96
C GLU A 40 -6.55 -8.04 2.49
N ARG A 41 -5.72 -8.75 1.71
CA ARG A 41 -6.05 -10.12 1.28
C ARG A 41 -6.06 -11.13 2.42
N ALA A 42 -5.25 -10.94 3.45
CA ALA A 42 -5.27 -11.78 4.64
C ALA A 42 -6.60 -11.61 5.40
N ASN A 43 -6.99 -10.34 5.63
CA ASN A 43 -8.25 -9.98 6.28
C ASN A 43 -9.47 -10.46 5.46
N GLU A 44 -9.44 -10.35 4.12
CA GLU A 44 -10.51 -10.83 3.22
C GLU A 44 -10.69 -12.36 3.24
N LYS A 45 -9.69 -13.10 3.73
CA LYS A 45 -9.65 -14.56 3.75
C LYS A 45 -9.64 -15.16 5.16
N ASP A 46 -9.84 -14.33 6.19
CA ASP A 46 -9.76 -14.70 7.60
C ASP A 46 -8.43 -15.40 7.97
N TRP A 47 -7.29 -14.86 7.53
CA TRP A 47 -5.95 -15.29 7.95
C TRP A 47 -5.42 -14.39 9.07
N ASP A 48 -4.89 -15.00 10.13
CA ASP A 48 -4.31 -14.33 11.29
C ASP A 48 -2.81 -14.10 11.10
N LEU A 49 -2.31 -12.93 11.50
CA LEU A 49 -0.86 -12.65 11.54
C LEU A 49 -0.25 -13.24 12.82
N ILE A 50 0.44 -14.38 12.69
CA ILE A 50 1.05 -15.07 13.84
C ILE A 50 2.51 -14.66 14.10
N PHE A 51 3.20 -14.08 13.11
CA PHE A 51 4.58 -13.60 13.26
C PHE A 51 4.88 -12.43 12.31
N ASP A 52 5.64 -11.45 12.81
CA ASP A 52 6.22 -10.34 12.04
C ASP A 52 7.59 -10.00 12.63
N SER A 53 8.67 -10.11 11.85
CA SER A 53 10.02 -9.76 12.29
C SER A 53 10.24 -8.24 12.43
N GLY A 54 9.27 -7.43 12.01
CA GLY A 54 9.31 -5.97 12.10
C GLY A 54 10.05 -5.28 10.95
N PRO A 55 9.88 -3.95 10.81
CA PRO A 55 10.39 -3.17 9.68
C PRO A 55 11.91 -2.95 9.69
N ASN A 56 12.58 -3.20 10.82
CA ASN A 56 14.02 -2.96 10.99
C ASN A 56 14.89 -4.18 10.63
N ALA A 57 14.28 -5.29 10.19
CA ALA A 57 15.00 -6.48 9.76
C ALA A 57 15.60 -6.29 8.35
N GLU A 58 16.79 -6.87 8.09
CA GLU A 58 17.41 -6.87 6.75
C GLU A 58 16.47 -7.48 5.69
N TYR A 59 15.67 -8.47 6.11
CA TYR A 59 14.52 -8.99 5.38
C TYR A 59 13.36 -9.12 6.35
N ARG A 60 12.26 -8.42 6.11
CA ARG A 60 11.07 -8.53 6.96
C ARG A 60 10.32 -9.80 6.60
N THR A 61 10.27 -10.73 7.55
CA THR A 61 9.54 -12.00 7.39
C THR A 61 8.24 -11.92 8.19
N MET A 62 7.13 -12.23 7.54
CA MET A 62 5.81 -12.30 8.17
C MET A 62 5.18 -13.67 7.91
N VAL A 63 4.53 -14.25 8.91
CA VAL A 63 3.83 -15.53 8.77
C VAL A 63 2.35 -15.33 9.08
N TRP A 64 1.52 -15.66 8.09
CA TRP A 64 0.07 -15.69 8.20
C TRP A 64 -0.39 -17.12 8.40
N GLU A 65 -1.37 -17.33 9.28
CA GLU A 65 -1.99 -18.61 9.53
C GLU A 65 -3.46 -18.57 9.09
N ARG A 66 -3.93 -19.58 8.35
CA ARG A 66 -5.36 -19.80 8.15
C ARG A 66 -5.87 -20.79 9.20
N PRO A 67 -6.81 -20.39 10.06
CA PRO A 67 -7.42 -21.28 11.04
C PRO A 67 -7.96 -22.57 10.41
N ALA A 68 -7.81 -23.67 11.14
CA ALA A 68 -8.36 -24.94 10.73
C ALA A 68 -9.91 -24.92 10.85
N LEU A 69 -10.61 -25.02 9.72
CA LEU A 69 -12.08 -25.07 9.66
C LEU A 69 -12.71 -26.32 10.32
N SER A 70 -11.89 -27.23 10.86
CA SER A 70 -12.34 -28.40 11.62
C SER A 70 -11.32 -28.76 12.71
N VAL A 71 -11.79 -29.45 13.75
CA VAL A 71 -10.99 -29.91 14.91
C VAL A 71 -9.84 -30.86 14.50
N THR A 72 -9.90 -31.44 13.30
CA THR A 72 -8.87 -32.31 12.69
C THR A 72 -8.14 -31.64 11.51
N GLY A 73 -8.42 -30.37 11.25
CA GLY A 73 -7.94 -29.67 10.07
C GLY A 73 -6.45 -29.32 10.15
N VAL A 74 -5.74 -29.49 9.04
CA VAL A 74 -4.33 -29.10 8.95
C VAL A 74 -4.24 -27.59 8.77
N VAL A 75 -3.76 -26.92 9.80
CA VAL A 75 -3.39 -25.50 9.78
C VAL A 75 -2.50 -25.21 8.56
N THR A 76 -2.87 -24.18 7.80
CA THR A 76 -2.06 -23.71 6.66
C THR A 76 -1.37 -22.42 7.06
N GLU A 77 -0.05 -22.38 6.93
CA GLU A 77 0.73 -21.16 7.12
C GLU A 77 1.22 -20.64 5.76
N LEU A 78 1.43 -19.34 5.66
CA LEU A 78 2.07 -18.66 4.54
C LEU A 78 3.10 -17.67 5.09
N GLU A 79 4.37 -18.04 5.00
CA GLU A 79 5.50 -17.15 5.26
C GLU A 79 5.76 -16.30 4.01
N ILE A 80 5.90 -14.99 4.18
CA ILE A 80 6.20 -14.02 3.14
C ILE A 80 7.41 -13.21 3.58
N GLY A 81 8.45 -13.22 2.74
CA GLY A 81 9.64 -12.39 2.94
C GLY A 81 9.59 -11.14 2.09
N PHE A 82 9.82 -9.99 2.71
CA PHE A 82 9.92 -8.68 2.07
C PHE A 82 11.36 -8.15 2.12
N SER A 83 11.81 -7.52 1.05
CA SER A 83 13.04 -6.72 1.04
C SER A 83 12.83 -5.36 1.75
N PRO A 84 13.91 -4.64 2.12
CA PRO A 84 13.80 -3.33 2.77
C PRO A 84 13.06 -2.25 1.96
N ASP A 85 12.91 -2.43 0.64
CA ASP A 85 12.13 -1.57 -0.24
C ASP A 85 10.67 -2.03 -0.45
N GLY A 86 10.18 -2.93 0.41
CA GLY A 86 8.78 -3.36 0.46
C GLY A 86 8.36 -4.39 -0.59
N ARG A 87 9.26 -4.88 -1.44
CA ARG A 87 8.94 -5.91 -2.45
C ARG A 87 8.93 -7.29 -1.82
N ILE A 88 8.08 -8.18 -2.33
CA ILE A 88 8.09 -9.59 -1.92
C ILE A 88 9.24 -10.32 -2.62
N ILE A 89 10.11 -10.94 -1.84
CA ILE A 89 11.29 -11.69 -2.32
C ILE A 89 11.11 -13.21 -2.23
N PHE A 90 10.19 -13.71 -1.41
CA PHE A 90 9.76 -15.12 -1.45
C PHE A 90 8.39 -15.31 -0.77
N SER A 91 7.75 -16.43 -1.07
CA SER A 91 6.63 -16.96 -0.29
C SER A 91 6.81 -18.46 -0.02
N GLU A 92 6.49 -18.93 1.18
CA GLU A 92 6.54 -20.34 1.57
C GLU A 92 5.25 -20.76 2.25
N ARG A 93 4.53 -21.69 1.63
CA ARG A 93 3.36 -22.33 2.25
C ARG A 93 3.81 -23.48 3.12
N ARG A 94 3.37 -23.52 4.38
CA ARG A 94 3.51 -24.67 5.27
C ARG A 94 2.16 -25.29 5.59
N ARG A 95 2.16 -26.54 6.02
CA ARG A 95 0.99 -27.28 6.48
C ARG A 95 1.37 -28.02 7.76
N GLY A 96 0.83 -27.60 8.90
CA GLY A 96 1.22 -28.09 10.23
C GLY A 96 2.73 -27.97 10.48
N GLY A 97 3.32 -26.79 10.28
CA GLY A 97 4.74 -26.52 10.43
C GLY A 97 5.67 -27.10 9.35
N VAL A 98 5.19 -28.01 8.49
CA VAL A 98 6.01 -28.62 7.42
C VAL A 98 5.95 -27.78 6.15
N ALA A 99 7.12 -27.36 5.65
CA ALA A 99 7.24 -26.63 4.38
C ALA A 99 6.70 -27.47 3.21
N HIS A 100 5.64 -26.98 2.56
CA HIS A 100 4.90 -27.69 1.52
C HIS A 100 5.20 -27.14 0.11
N LYS A 101 5.44 -25.82 -0.02
CA LYS A 101 5.84 -25.20 -1.29
C LYS A 101 6.55 -23.87 -1.01
N ARG A 102 7.78 -23.71 -1.48
CA ARG A 102 8.48 -22.42 -1.52
C ARG A 102 8.54 -21.88 -2.94
N VAL A 103 8.27 -20.59 -3.11
CA VAL A 103 8.51 -19.84 -4.35
C VAL A 103 9.57 -18.79 -4.06
N LYS A 104 10.70 -18.87 -4.78
CA LYS A 104 11.74 -17.84 -4.83
C LYS A 104 11.94 -17.42 -6.28
N PRO A 105 12.05 -16.11 -6.59
CA PRO A 105 12.24 -15.65 -7.95
C PRO A 105 13.72 -15.73 -8.34
N ASN A 106 14.02 -16.40 -9.46
CA ASN A 106 15.37 -16.41 -10.06
C ASN A 106 15.58 -15.27 -11.07
N ASN A 107 14.52 -14.53 -11.41
CA ASN A 107 14.55 -13.38 -12.32
C ASN A 107 13.38 -12.42 -12.01
N ALA A 108 13.39 -11.24 -12.62
CA ALA A 108 12.38 -10.19 -12.37
C ALA A 108 10.97 -10.50 -12.90
N PHE A 109 10.78 -11.57 -13.70
CA PHE A 109 9.44 -12.02 -14.08
C PHE A 109 8.84 -12.93 -13.01
N ALA A 110 9.65 -13.78 -12.38
CA ALA A 110 9.23 -14.69 -11.31
C ALA A 110 8.81 -13.98 -10.01
N SER A 111 9.11 -12.70 -9.80
CA SER A 111 8.51 -11.93 -8.70
C SER A 111 7.00 -11.78 -8.86
N THR A 112 6.49 -11.79 -10.11
CA THR A 112 5.05 -11.80 -10.39
C THR A 112 4.38 -13.05 -9.81
N ASP A 113 4.99 -14.22 -9.96
CA ASP A 113 4.45 -15.48 -9.41
C ASP A 113 4.43 -15.47 -7.89
N VAL A 114 5.45 -14.89 -7.26
CA VAL A 114 5.53 -14.72 -5.80
C VAL A 114 4.44 -13.74 -5.32
N CYS A 115 4.27 -12.61 -6.00
CA CYS A 115 3.19 -11.65 -5.73
C CYS A 115 1.81 -12.28 -5.93
N LEU A 116 1.56 -13.00 -7.03
CA LEU A 116 0.29 -13.68 -7.28
C LEU A 116 -0.01 -14.72 -6.20
N ALA A 117 0.97 -15.53 -5.80
CA ALA A 117 0.80 -16.50 -4.72
C ALA A 117 0.47 -15.83 -3.38
N ALA A 118 1.13 -14.70 -3.06
CA ALA A 118 0.87 -13.90 -1.87
C ALA A 118 -0.51 -13.22 -1.91
N LEU A 119 -0.98 -12.76 -3.08
CA LEU A 119 -2.27 -12.12 -3.24
C LEU A 119 -3.45 -13.10 -3.28
N GLN A 120 -3.22 -14.35 -3.69
CA GLN A 120 -4.26 -15.37 -3.78
C GLN A 120 -4.56 -16.05 -2.44
N MET A 121 -3.62 -16.06 -1.48
CA MET A 121 -3.77 -16.60 -0.11
C MET A 121 -4.54 -17.93 -0.04
N ILE A 122 -4.01 -18.91 -0.78
CA ILE A 122 -4.59 -20.24 -1.07
C ILE A 122 -4.32 -21.24 0.07
#